data_AF-A0A3Q2NSF8-F1
#
_entry.id   AF-A0A3Q2NSF8-F1
#
_cell.length_a   1.000
_cell.length_b   1.000
_cell.length_c   1.000
_cell.angle_alpha   90.00
_cell.angle_beta   90.00
_cell.angle_gamma   90.00
#
_symmetry.space_group_name_H-M   'P 1'
#
loop_
_entity.id
_entity.type
_entity.pdbx_description
1 polymer ?
#
loop_
_entity_poly.entity_id
_entity_poly.type
_entity_poly.pdbx_seq_one_letter_code
_entity_poly.pdbx_strand_id
1 'polypeptide(L)'
;MRSVYVALLLTLTSLHAARRSLNSINDLITCLQSEQTNILELLHWFACEVEIDRNNVIRLTFDPSSGDYGSHRYRNLEGLLESPPRGYQYYTIGNIHQHTSVTLPTYVVNSLRRNILWNSARILIGVNEGGAEAGEIIDQVYITQHYDASENQGSSYDPEHTYRITTHFLRQLKELSINEIQRLAQSSQTGSFTNTSAAHSQKTPRRAGRM
;
A
#
# COMPACT_ATOMS: atom_id res chain seq x y z
N MET A 1 13.07 -20.04 -30.86
CA MET A 1 13.75 -19.30 -29.78
C MET A 1 13.02 -17.99 -29.48
N ARG A 2 11.91 -18.02 -28.72
CA ARG A 2 11.16 -16.82 -28.28
C ARG A 2 10.36 -17.04 -26.97
N SER A 3 10.85 -17.87 -26.05
CA SER A 3 10.10 -18.25 -24.84
C SER A 3 10.97 -18.42 -23.59
N VAL A 4 12.01 -17.59 -23.47
CA VAL A 4 12.83 -17.51 -22.24
C VAL A 4 12.86 -16.07 -21.71
N TYR A 5 12.83 -15.07 -22.61
CA TYR A 5 12.80 -13.65 -22.24
C TYR A 5 11.54 -13.21 -21.49
N VAL A 6 10.37 -13.77 -21.82
CA VAL A 6 9.10 -13.38 -21.16
C VAL A 6 9.04 -13.87 -19.71
N ALA A 7 9.56 -15.07 -19.43
CA ALA A 7 9.66 -15.58 -18.06
C ALA A 7 10.71 -14.82 -17.23
N LEU A 8 11.85 -14.45 -17.84
CA LEU A 8 12.91 -13.69 -17.16
C LEU A 8 12.47 -12.25 -16.81
N LEU A 9 11.69 -11.60 -17.69
CA LEU A 9 11.14 -10.27 -17.45
C LEU A 9 10.11 -10.26 -16.30
N LEU A 10 9.29 -11.31 -16.15
CA LEU A 10 8.35 -11.45 -15.03
C LEU A 10 9.04 -11.68 -13.68
N THR A 11 10.20 -12.34 -13.66
CA THR A 11 10.98 -12.51 -12.41
C THR A 11 11.73 -11.24 -11.96
N LEU A 12 11.98 -10.30 -12.87
CA LEU A 12 12.69 -9.05 -12.57
C LEU A 12 11.77 -7.95 -12.02
N THR A 13 10.48 -7.96 -12.38
CA THR A 13 9.51 -6.97 -11.90
C THR A 13 9.09 -7.21 -10.45
N SER A 14 8.86 -8.45 -10.04
CA SER A 14 8.46 -8.78 -8.66
C SER A 14 9.54 -8.44 -7.63
N LEU A 15 10.83 -8.64 -7.96
CA LEU A 15 11.94 -8.25 -7.09
C LEU A 15 12.14 -6.72 -7.02
N HIS A 16 11.76 -5.98 -8.07
CA HIS A 16 11.89 -4.52 -8.12
C HIS A 16 10.83 -3.79 -7.29
N ALA A 17 9.61 -4.33 -7.26
CA ALA A 17 8.48 -3.90 -6.44
C ALA A 17 8.81 -3.90 -4.94
N ALA A 18 9.24 -5.05 -4.40
CA ALA A 18 9.63 -5.21 -3.00
C ALA A 18 10.81 -4.31 -2.56
N ARG A 19 11.50 -3.68 -3.53
CA ARG A 19 12.66 -2.80 -3.29
C ARG A 19 12.29 -1.33 -3.05
N ARG A 20 11.06 -0.91 -3.38
CA ARG A 20 10.60 0.47 -3.14
C ARG A 20 10.03 0.59 -1.73
N SER A 21 10.70 1.36 -0.88
CA SER A 21 10.24 1.63 0.49
C SER A 21 9.58 3.00 0.60
N LEU A 22 8.42 3.09 1.25
CA LEU A 22 7.87 4.37 1.68
C LEU A 22 8.37 4.69 3.09
N ASN A 23 8.96 5.88 3.24
CA ASN A 23 9.59 6.32 4.49
C ASN A 23 8.97 7.57 5.08
N SER A 24 8.06 8.21 4.35
CA SER A 24 7.42 9.45 4.76
C SER A 24 5.99 9.57 4.22
N ILE A 25 5.23 10.47 4.84
CA ILE A 25 3.88 10.83 4.40
C ILE A 25 3.89 11.41 2.98
N ASN A 26 4.94 12.15 2.60
CA ASN A 26 5.05 12.69 1.25
C ASN A 26 5.19 11.59 0.21
N ASP A 27 6.03 10.57 0.48
CA ASP A 27 6.17 9.42 -0.43
C ASP A 27 4.82 8.71 -0.61
N LEU A 28 4.10 8.52 0.50
CA LEU A 28 2.77 7.93 0.47
C LEU A 28 1.79 8.81 -0.31
N ILE A 29 1.73 10.12 -0.06
CA ILE A 29 0.82 11.02 -0.78
C ILE A 29 1.10 11.01 -2.29
N THR A 30 2.37 11.05 -2.69
CA THR A 30 2.75 10.99 -4.12
C THR A 30 2.32 9.66 -4.75
N CYS A 31 2.54 8.53 -4.07
CA CYS A 31 2.04 7.23 -4.53
C CYS A 31 0.51 7.22 -4.62
N LEU A 32 -0.17 7.76 -3.61
CA LEU A 32 -1.63 7.85 -3.55
C LEU A 32 -2.27 8.79 -4.58
N GLN A 33 -1.50 9.66 -5.24
CA GLN A 33 -2.03 10.51 -6.30
C GLN A 33 -2.32 9.73 -7.58
N SER A 34 -1.64 8.60 -7.81
CA SER A 34 -2.01 7.66 -8.88
C SER A 34 -3.11 6.70 -8.43
N GLU A 35 -3.18 6.37 -7.14
CA GLU A 35 -4.08 5.33 -6.64
C GLU A 35 -5.43 5.82 -6.11
N GLN A 36 -6.52 5.25 -6.63
CA GLN A 36 -7.89 5.45 -6.11
C GLN A 36 -8.28 4.38 -5.09
N THR A 37 -7.47 4.16 -4.06
CA THR A 37 -7.73 3.13 -3.02
C THR A 37 -7.89 3.72 -1.62
N ASN A 38 -8.35 2.89 -0.68
CA ASN A 38 -8.44 3.22 0.76
C ASN A 38 -7.14 2.87 1.53
N ILE A 39 -6.01 2.70 0.84
CA ILE A 39 -4.75 2.27 1.49
C ILE A 39 -4.23 3.29 2.51
N LEU A 40 -4.54 4.58 2.34
CA LEU A 40 -4.24 5.62 3.33
C LEU A 40 -4.93 5.32 4.66
N GLU A 41 -6.26 5.14 4.62
CA GLU A 41 -7.05 4.87 5.82
C GLU A 41 -6.67 3.53 6.45
N LEU A 42 -6.45 2.50 5.63
CA LEU A 42 -6.06 1.17 6.09
C LEU A 42 -4.68 1.19 6.78
N LEU A 43 -3.69 1.86 6.18
CA LEU A 43 -2.34 1.95 6.75
C LEU A 43 -2.31 2.80 8.03
N HIS A 44 -3.10 3.87 8.08
CA HIS A 44 -3.27 4.67 9.30
C HIS A 44 -3.88 3.84 10.43
N TRP A 45 -4.97 3.12 10.16
CA TRP A 45 -5.56 2.20 11.14
C TRP A 45 -4.53 1.19 11.64
N PHE A 46 -3.82 0.52 10.73
CA PHE A 46 -2.83 -0.48 11.10
C PHE A 46 -1.72 0.09 11.98
N ALA A 47 -1.21 1.28 11.67
CA ALA A 47 -0.20 1.97 12.48
C ALA A 47 -0.71 2.28 13.90
N CYS A 48 -2.00 2.59 14.05
CA CYS A 48 -2.63 2.80 15.35
C CYS A 48 -2.84 1.49 16.11
N GLU A 49 -3.24 0.43 15.41
CA GLU A 49 -3.58 -0.88 15.95
C GLU A 49 -2.36 -1.61 16.52
N VAL A 50 -1.22 -1.60 15.83
CA VAL A 50 -0.02 -2.32 16.28
C VAL A 50 0.69 -1.62 17.44
N GLU A 51 1.36 -2.42 18.26
CA GLU A 51 2.31 -1.94 19.25
C GLU A 51 3.70 -1.83 18.64
N ILE A 52 4.42 -0.74 18.93
CA ILE A 52 5.80 -0.54 18.47
C ILE A 52 6.66 -0.16 19.67
N ASP A 53 7.55 -1.07 20.06
CA ASP A 53 8.41 -0.89 21.22
C ASP A 53 9.59 0.07 20.93
N ARG A 54 10.34 0.41 21.99
CA ARG A 54 11.49 1.33 21.87
C ARG A 54 12.62 0.81 20.97
N ASN A 55 12.65 -0.50 20.68
CA ASN A 55 13.62 -1.15 19.81
C ASN A 55 13.12 -1.27 18.35
N ASN A 56 11.98 -0.67 18.02
CA ASN A 56 11.31 -0.76 16.72
C ASN A 56 10.79 -2.17 16.37
N VAL A 57 10.57 -3.01 17.38
CA VAL A 57 9.83 -4.27 17.21
C VAL A 57 8.35 -3.94 17.10
N ILE A 58 7.71 -4.45 16.05
CA ILE A 58 6.28 -4.32 15.81
C ILE A 58 5.60 -5.58 16.34
N ARG A 59 4.58 -5.41 17.16
CA ARG A 59 3.75 -6.50 17.69
C ARG A 59 2.30 -6.34 17.26
N LEU A 60 1.71 -7.45 16.83
CA LEU A 60 0.27 -7.54 16.60
C LEU A 60 -0.47 -7.51 17.93
N THR A 61 -1.64 -6.88 17.91
CA THR A 61 -2.63 -6.89 19.00
C THR A 61 -3.74 -7.92 18.77
N PHE A 62 -3.66 -8.68 17.68
CA PHE A 62 -4.65 -9.66 17.24
C PHE A 62 -3.98 -10.84 16.52
N ASP A 63 -4.67 -11.98 16.46
CA ASP A 63 -4.23 -13.16 15.70
C ASP A 63 -4.54 -12.97 14.20
N PRO A 64 -3.55 -12.89 13.31
CA PRO A 64 -3.77 -12.65 11.88
C PRO A 64 -4.36 -13.87 11.15
N SER A 65 -4.50 -15.01 11.83
CA SER A 65 -5.14 -16.22 11.33
C SER A 65 -6.65 -16.30 11.65
N SER A 66 -7.15 -15.46 12.56
CA SER A 66 -8.55 -15.49 13.02
C SER A 66 -9.55 -15.03 11.96
N GLY A 67 -9.08 -14.28 10.97
CA GLY A 67 -9.92 -13.59 10.01
C GLY A 67 -10.15 -12.13 10.34
N ASP A 68 -9.91 -11.69 11.58
CA ASP A 68 -10.22 -10.34 12.05
C ASP A 68 -9.61 -9.26 11.15
N TYR A 69 -10.34 -8.17 10.96
CA TYR A 69 -9.97 -7.06 10.08
C TYR A 69 -9.77 -7.48 8.61
N GLY A 70 -10.39 -8.60 8.20
CA GLY A 70 -10.22 -9.16 6.86
C GLY A 70 -8.84 -9.76 6.66
N SER A 71 -8.24 -10.30 7.73
CA SER A 71 -6.95 -10.95 7.69
C SER A 71 -7.06 -12.39 7.20
N HIS A 72 -6.01 -12.89 6.56
CA HIS A 72 -5.84 -14.31 6.26
C HIS A 72 -4.41 -14.60 5.80
N ARG A 73 -4.06 -15.89 5.83
CA ARG A 73 -2.75 -16.36 5.35
C ARG A 73 -2.56 -16.02 3.87
N TYR A 74 -1.44 -15.36 3.56
CA TYR A 74 -1.00 -15.08 2.21
C TYR A 74 0.05 -16.11 1.77
N ARG A 75 -0.22 -16.80 0.66
CA ARG A 75 0.64 -17.89 0.17
C ARG A 75 1.73 -17.45 -0.79
N ASN A 76 1.67 -16.21 -1.29
CA ASN A 76 2.66 -15.67 -2.22
C ASN A 76 2.88 -16.58 -3.45
N LEU A 77 1.79 -17.07 -4.05
CA LEU A 77 1.85 -18.04 -5.16
C LEU A 77 2.29 -17.38 -6.47
N GLU A 78 2.02 -16.09 -6.61
CA GLU A 78 2.41 -15.22 -7.71
C GLU A 78 3.87 -14.76 -7.59
N GLY A 79 4.55 -15.03 -6.47
CA GLY A 79 5.93 -14.61 -6.24
C GLY A 79 6.11 -13.10 -6.15
N LEU A 80 5.14 -12.39 -5.56
CA LEU A 80 5.19 -10.96 -5.28
C LEU A 80 6.34 -10.61 -4.32
N LEU A 81 6.49 -11.42 -3.27
CA LEU A 81 7.52 -11.27 -2.24
C LEU A 81 8.56 -12.40 -2.37
N GLU A 82 9.70 -12.27 -1.70
CA GLU A 82 10.57 -13.42 -1.49
C GLU A 82 9.85 -14.50 -0.67
N SER A 83 10.30 -15.76 -0.76
CA SER A 83 9.73 -16.80 0.10
C SER A 83 10.07 -16.49 1.56
N PRO A 84 9.11 -16.64 2.49
CA PRO A 84 9.37 -16.34 3.89
C PRO A 84 10.46 -17.27 4.44
N PRO A 85 11.36 -16.77 5.29
CA PRO A 85 12.34 -17.62 5.99
C PRO A 85 11.65 -18.74 6.77
N ARG A 86 12.40 -19.81 7.09
CA ARG A 86 11.86 -20.91 7.91
C ARG A 86 11.36 -20.36 9.25
N GLY A 87 10.12 -20.67 9.60
CA GLY A 87 9.48 -20.18 10.83
C GLY A 87 8.72 -18.86 10.65
N TYR A 88 8.63 -18.33 9.44
CA TYR A 88 7.84 -17.13 9.12
C TYR A 88 6.68 -17.46 8.20
N GLN A 89 5.61 -16.68 8.32
CA GLN A 89 4.44 -16.76 7.45
C GLN A 89 3.96 -15.37 7.06
N TYR A 90 3.58 -15.22 5.79
CA TYR A 90 2.90 -14.01 5.34
C TYR A 90 1.39 -14.08 5.60
N TYR A 91 0.85 -12.94 6.01
CA TYR A 91 -0.58 -12.68 6.10
C TYR A 91 -0.92 -11.43 5.32
N THR A 92 -2.14 -11.37 4.82
CA THR A 92 -2.74 -10.16 4.27
C THR A 92 -3.81 -9.65 5.22
N ILE A 93 -4.03 -8.34 5.25
CA ILE A 93 -5.06 -7.64 6.03
C ILE A 93 -5.78 -6.65 5.11
N GLY A 94 -7.05 -6.36 5.38
CA GLY A 94 -7.77 -5.29 4.69
C GLY A 94 -8.89 -5.78 3.77
N ASN A 95 -9.23 -7.07 3.77
CA ASN A 95 -10.36 -7.57 2.98
C ASN A 95 -11.70 -7.19 3.64
N ILE A 96 -12.28 -6.06 3.22
CA ILE A 96 -13.49 -5.51 3.85
C ILE A 96 -14.76 -6.36 3.64
N HIS A 97 -14.73 -7.33 2.72
CA HIS A 97 -15.86 -8.22 2.42
C HIS A 97 -15.77 -9.56 3.16
N GLN A 98 -14.75 -9.76 3.99
CA GLN A 98 -14.64 -10.97 4.78
C GLN A 98 -15.60 -10.90 5.97
N HIS A 99 -16.43 -11.92 6.14
CA HIS A 99 -17.28 -12.06 7.32
C HIS A 99 -16.45 -12.54 8.51
N THR A 100 -16.26 -11.67 9.51
CA THR A 100 -15.35 -11.88 10.64
C THR A 100 -16.02 -11.44 11.95
N SER A 101 -15.44 -11.81 13.08
CA SER A 101 -15.92 -11.36 14.39
C SER A 101 -15.56 -9.89 14.67
N VAL A 102 -14.41 -9.44 14.19
CA VAL A 102 -13.97 -8.04 14.31
C VAL A 102 -13.77 -7.42 12.92
N THR A 103 -14.44 -6.30 12.68
CA THR A 103 -14.39 -5.55 11.41
C THR A 103 -13.46 -4.35 11.49
N LEU A 104 -12.96 -3.90 10.34
CA LEU A 104 -12.24 -2.63 10.23
C LEU A 104 -13.11 -1.44 10.65
N PRO A 105 -12.50 -0.35 11.18
CA PRO A 105 -13.23 0.86 11.53
C PRO A 105 -13.97 1.48 10.35
N THR A 106 -15.08 2.16 10.63
CA THR A 106 -15.94 2.79 9.61
C THR A 106 -15.18 3.75 8.68
N TYR A 107 -14.17 4.47 9.17
CA TYR A 107 -13.39 5.39 8.33
C TYR A 107 -12.50 4.68 7.30
N VAL A 108 -12.17 3.40 7.54
CA VAL A 108 -11.43 2.55 6.59
C VAL A 108 -12.40 1.95 5.55
N VAL A 109 -13.55 1.47 6.02
CA VAL A 109 -14.58 0.81 5.19
C VAL A 109 -15.33 1.83 4.30
N ASN A 110 -15.56 3.04 4.81
CA ASN A 110 -16.28 4.12 4.13
C ASN A 110 -15.35 5.34 3.91
N SER A 111 -14.15 5.09 3.39
CA SER A 111 -13.18 6.15 3.08
C SER A 111 -13.79 7.24 2.18
N LEU A 112 -13.39 8.50 2.43
CA LEU A 112 -13.81 9.68 1.67
C LEU A 112 -13.38 9.62 0.19
N ARG A 113 -12.39 8.78 -0.14
CA ARG A 113 -12.02 8.47 -1.52
C ARG A 113 -13.04 7.48 -2.08
N ARG A 114 -14.19 8.04 -2.48
CA ARG A 114 -15.47 7.38 -2.86
C ARG A 114 -15.44 6.43 -4.07
N ASN A 115 -14.31 5.81 -4.38
CA ASN A 115 -14.22 4.67 -5.31
C ASN A 115 -13.65 3.44 -4.59
N ILE A 116 -14.28 3.04 -3.47
CA ILE A 116 -14.05 1.77 -2.75
C ILE A 116 -14.48 0.55 -3.61
N LEU A 117 -14.78 0.77 -4.90
CA LEU A 117 -15.37 -0.21 -5.83
C LEU A 117 -14.61 -1.53 -5.91
N TRP A 118 -13.36 -1.60 -5.45
CA TRP A 118 -12.54 -2.79 -5.64
C TRP A 118 -12.03 -3.46 -4.38
N ASN A 119 -12.21 -2.88 -3.18
CA ASN A 119 -11.65 -3.46 -1.95
C ASN A 119 -10.21 -3.95 -2.23
N SER A 120 -9.40 -3.13 -2.90
CA SER A 120 -8.18 -3.60 -3.58
C SER A 120 -6.96 -3.50 -2.68
N ALA A 121 -6.90 -2.46 -1.84
CA ALA A 121 -5.80 -2.20 -0.92
C ALA A 121 -5.62 -3.34 0.10
N ARG A 122 -4.36 -3.74 0.30
CA ARG A 122 -3.96 -4.71 1.32
C ARG A 122 -2.72 -4.25 2.06
N ILE A 123 -2.63 -4.69 3.31
CA ILE A 123 -1.37 -4.71 4.05
C ILE A 123 -0.90 -6.15 4.08
N LEU A 124 0.35 -6.39 3.68
CA LEU A 124 1.00 -7.69 3.86
C LEU A 124 1.98 -7.60 5.02
N ILE A 125 1.96 -8.61 5.89
CA ILE A 125 2.85 -8.70 7.04
C ILE A 125 3.59 -10.03 7.05
N GLY A 126 4.89 -9.99 7.37
CA GLY A 126 5.69 -11.16 7.70
C GLY A 126 5.67 -11.39 9.20
N VAL A 127 5.13 -12.53 9.63
CA VAL A 127 4.96 -12.86 11.06
C VAL A 127 5.90 -13.99 11.43
N ASN A 128 6.62 -13.84 12.54
CA ASN A 128 7.41 -14.91 13.12
C ASN A 128 6.50 -15.90 13.84
N GLU A 129 6.43 -17.14 13.38
CA GLU A 129 5.64 -18.24 13.94
C GLU A 129 6.48 -19.16 14.84
N GLY A 130 7.71 -18.76 15.19
CA GLY A 130 8.67 -19.54 15.96
C GLY A 130 8.99 -18.95 17.34
N GLY A 131 9.16 -19.83 18.32
CA GLY A 131 9.63 -19.46 19.67
C GLY A 131 8.50 -19.07 20.62
N ALA A 132 8.87 -18.40 21.73
CA ALA A 132 7.94 -18.06 22.81
C ALA A 132 6.96 -16.92 22.45
N GLU A 133 7.23 -16.18 21.38
CA GLU A 133 6.44 -15.02 20.90
C GLU A 133 5.92 -15.27 19.47
N ALA A 134 5.72 -16.54 19.13
CA ALA A 134 5.19 -16.98 17.85
C ALA A 134 3.81 -16.38 17.60
N GLY A 135 3.60 -15.85 16.39
CA GLY A 135 2.36 -15.24 15.95
C GLY A 135 2.24 -13.75 16.32
N GLU A 136 3.13 -13.20 17.14
CA GLU A 136 3.00 -11.82 17.64
C GLU A 136 3.92 -10.82 16.94
N ILE A 137 5.15 -11.22 16.61
CA ILE A 137 6.16 -10.30 16.08
C ILE A 137 6.09 -10.21 14.56
N ILE A 138 6.05 -8.97 14.06
CA ILE A 138 6.13 -8.65 12.64
C ILE A 138 7.53 -8.14 12.29
N ASP A 139 8.15 -8.69 11.24
CA ASP A 139 9.46 -8.27 10.74
C ASP A 139 9.40 -7.48 9.43
N GLN A 140 8.30 -7.64 8.69
CA GLN A 140 8.08 -7.01 7.40
C GLN A 140 6.65 -6.49 7.29
N VAL A 141 6.50 -5.25 6.80
CA VAL A 141 5.21 -4.64 6.48
C VAL A 141 5.28 -4.12 5.06
N TYR A 142 4.27 -4.43 4.26
CA TYR A 142 4.09 -3.91 2.92
C TYR A 142 2.68 -3.40 2.74
N ILE A 143 2.53 -2.41 1.85
CA ILE A 143 1.24 -2.09 1.24
C ILE A 143 1.23 -2.62 -0.19
N THR A 144 0.06 -3.03 -0.66
CA THR A 144 -0.17 -3.45 -2.04
C THR A 144 -1.63 -3.21 -2.43
N GLN A 145 -1.97 -3.53 -3.66
CA GLN A 145 -3.34 -3.60 -4.14
C GLN A 145 -3.55 -4.79 -5.07
N HIS A 146 -4.80 -5.23 -5.20
CA HIS A 146 -5.19 -6.05 -6.35
C HIS A 146 -5.03 -5.25 -7.65
N TYR A 147 -4.68 -5.94 -8.73
CA TYR A 147 -4.77 -5.37 -10.08
C TYR A 147 -6.15 -4.78 -10.37
N ASP A 148 -6.21 -3.80 -11.27
CA ASP A 148 -7.49 -3.27 -11.73
C ASP A 148 -8.30 -4.42 -12.37
N ALA A 149 -9.63 -4.42 -12.16
CA ALA A 149 -10.52 -5.42 -12.74
C ALA A 149 -10.41 -5.49 -14.27
N SER A 150 -10.04 -4.38 -14.93
CA SER A 150 -9.79 -4.30 -16.36
C SER A 150 -8.55 -5.06 -16.84
N GLU A 151 -7.62 -5.41 -15.94
CA GLU A 151 -6.37 -6.11 -16.27
C GLU A 151 -6.52 -7.64 -16.31
N ASN A 152 -7.69 -8.19 -15.95
CA ASN A 152 -8.01 -9.63 -15.98
C ASN A 152 -7.04 -10.52 -15.16
N GLN A 153 -6.43 -9.98 -14.10
CA GLN A 153 -5.48 -10.71 -13.24
C GLN A 153 -6.14 -11.37 -12.00
N GLY A 154 -7.47 -11.33 -11.92
CA GLY A 154 -8.25 -11.91 -10.82
C GLY A 154 -7.93 -11.23 -9.48
N SER A 155 -7.64 -12.02 -8.45
CA SER A 155 -7.27 -11.54 -7.11
C SER A 155 -5.76 -11.46 -6.90
N SER A 156 -4.97 -11.40 -7.96
CA SER A 156 -3.51 -11.26 -7.84
C SER A 156 -3.15 -9.84 -7.38
N TYR A 157 -2.04 -9.69 -6.68
CA TYR A 157 -1.53 -8.39 -6.25
C TYR A 157 -0.62 -7.77 -7.30
N ASP A 158 -0.68 -6.45 -7.38
CA ASP A 158 0.09 -5.65 -8.33
C ASP A 158 1.49 -5.33 -7.77
N PRO A 159 2.57 -5.89 -8.34
CA PRO A 159 3.93 -5.58 -7.94
C PRO A 159 4.27 -4.09 -8.14
N GLU A 160 3.80 -3.42 -9.19
CA GLU A 160 4.19 -2.02 -9.42
C GLU A 160 3.66 -1.07 -8.34
N HIS A 161 2.59 -1.47 -7.67
CA HIS A 161 1.96 -0.76 -6.56
C HIS A 161 2.18 -1.46 -5.21
N THR A 162 3.26 -2.23 -5.09
CA THR A 162 3.69 -2.86 -3.83
C THR A 162 4.90 -2.14 -3.24
N TYR A 163 4.80 -1.73 -1.97
CA TYR A 163 5.85 -0.97 -1.31
C TYR A 163 6.10 -1.47 0.10
N ARG A 164 7.37 -1.53 0.50
CA ARG A 164 7.75 -1.81 1.89
C ARG A 164 7.51 -0.59 2.77
N ILE A 165 6.92 -0.79 3.93
CA ILE A 165 6.71 0.24 4.95
C ILE A 165 7.74 0.07 6.06
N THR A 166 8.37 1.17 6.46
CA THR A 166 9.30 1.15 7.59
C THR A 166 8.60 1.39 8.92
N THR A 167 9.16 0.84 10.00
CA THR A 167 8.66 1.08 11.35
C THR A 167 8.65 2.56 11.71
N HIS A 168 9.67 3.31 11.27
CA HIS A 168 9.71 4.77 11.43
C HIS A 168 8.48 5.43 10.80
N PHE A 169 8.11 5.02 9.59
CA PHE A 169 6.94 5.60 8.93
C PHE A 169 5.63 5.25 9.65
N LEU A 170 5.48 4.02 10.17
CA LEU A 170 4.33 3.67 11.01
C LEU A 170 4.22 4.57 12.25
N ARG A 171 5.34 4.90 12.91
CA ARG A 171 5.34 5.83 14.05
C ARG A 171 4.83 7.21 13.64
N GLN A 172 5.32 7.75 12.53
CA GLN A 172 4.86 9.05 12.01
C GLN A 172 3.37 9.06 11.70
N LEU A 173 2.84 7.98 11.13
CA LEU A 173 1.40 7.86 10.86
C LEU A 173 0.58 7.85 12.16
N LYS A 174 1.06 7.18 13.21
CA LYS A 174 0.40 7.10 14.52
C LYS A 174 0.34 8.44 15.25
N GLU A 175 1.28 9.35 14.95
CA GLU A 175 1.33 10.70 15.55
C GLU A 175 0.30 11.67 14.95
N LEU A 176 -0.28 11.34 13.80
CA LEU A 176 -1.25 12.20 13.11
C LEU A 176 -2.65 11.61 13.14
N SER A 177 -3.65 12.49 13.21
CA SER A 177 -5.02 12.11 12.94
C SER A 177 -5.23 11.82 11.45
N ILE A 178 -6.17 10.94 11.14
CA ILE A 178 -6.55 10.65 9.76
C ILE A 178 -6.93 11.93 8.98
N ASN A 179 -7.59 12.88 9.65
CA ASN A 179 -7.98 14.16 9.06
C ASN A 179 -6.79 15.06 8.69
N GLU A 180 -5.69 15.00 9.45
CA GLU A 180 -4.46 15.72 9.10
C GLU A 180 -3.82 15.12 7.85
N ILE A 181 -3.69 13.80 7.80
CA ILE A 181 -3.10 13.10 6.64
C ILE A 181 -3.95 13.34 5.38
N GLN A 182 -5.28 13.26 5.49
CA GLN A 182 -6.18 13.53 4.37
C GLN A 182 -6.09 14.98 3.88
N ARG A 183 -5.94 15.96 4.79
CA ARG A 183 -5.73 17.38 4.40
C ARG A 183 -4.41 17.58 3.66
N LEU A 184 -3.33 16.94 4.12
CA LEU A 184 -2.05 16.96 3.42
C LEU A 184 -2.21 16.38 2.00
N ALA A 185 -2.86 15.22 1.87
CA ALA A 185 -3.11 14.58 0.57
C ALA A 185 -3.92 15.46 -0.39
N GLN A 186 -4.97 16.12 0.11
CA GLN A 186 -5.80 17.05 -0.68
C GLN A 186 -5.03 18.29 -1.14
N SER A 187 -4.21 18.88 -0.26
CA SER A 187 -3.40 20.07 -0.57
C SER A 187 -2.37 19.80 -1.68
N SER A 188 -1.79 18.60 -1.70
CA SER A 188 -0.87 18.18 -2.75
C SER A 188 -1.58 17.98 -4.09
N GLN A 189 -2.84 17.55 -4.09
CA GLN A 189 -3.62 17.44 -5.34
C GLN A 189 -4.00 18.81 -5.89
N THR A 190 -4.47 19.75 -5.06
CA THR A 190 -4.87 21.10 -5.53
C THR A 190 -3.69 21.92 -6.06
N GLY A 191 -2.49 21.80 -5.47
CA GLY A 191 -1.27 22.44 -5.98
C GLY A 191 -0.80 21.89 -7.34
N SER A 192 -1.13 20.63 -7.67
CA SER A 192 -0.83 20.04 -8.98
C SER A 192 -1.73 20.59 -10.08
N PHE A 193 -3.00 20.91 -9.79
CA PHE A 193 -3.93 21.46 -10.78
C PHE A 193 -3.63 22.91 -11.17
N THR A 194 -3.02 23.70 -10.28
CA THR A 194 -2.69 25.11 -10.58
C THR A 194 -1.49 25.29 -11.53
N ASN A 195 -0.63 24.27 -11.67
CA ASN A 195 0.57 24.37 -12.52
C ASN A 195 0.32 24.01 -13.99
N THR A 196 -0.79 23.35 -14.34
CA THR A 196 -1.07 22.96 -15.74
C THR A 196 -1.74 24.08 -16.55
N SER A 197 -2.40 25.04 -15.90
CA SER A 197 -3.06 26.16 -16.59
C SER A 197 -2.11 27.30 -16.97
N ALA A 198 -0.91 27.38 -16.37
CA ALA A 198 0.06 28.43 -16.68
C ALA A 198 0.97 28.12 -17.89
N ALA A 199 1.02 26.85 -18.34
CA ALA A 199 1.91 26.42 -19.42
C ALA A 199 1.33 26.60 -20.84
N HIS A 200 0.03 26.92 -20.99
CA HIS A 200 -0.60 27.09 -22.31
C HIS A 200 -0.78 28.55 -22.77
N SER A 201 -0.13 29.51 -22.11
CA SER A 201 -0.23 30.92 -22.52
C SER A 201 1.14 31.60 -22.59
N GLN A 202 2.03 31.10 -23.45
CA GLN A 202 3.15 31.90 -23.95
C GLN A 202 3.35 31.74 -25.47
N LYS A 203 2.81 32.74 -26.17
CA LYS A 203 3.39 33.48 -27.31
C LYS A 203 3.69 32.72 -28.62
N THR A 204 2.79 32.87 -29.57
CA THR A 204 3.14 33.00 -31.00
C THR A 204 3.72 34.41 -31.27
N PRO A 205 4.87 34.54 -31.96
CA PRO A 205 5.37 35.84 -32.39
C PRO A 205 4.71 36.25 -33.71
N ARG A 206 4.14 37.47 -33.74
CA ARG A 206 3.72 38.16 -34.98
C ARG A 206 4.97 38.45 -35.83
N ARG A 207 5.02 37.86 -37.03
CA ARG A 207 6.03 38.15 -38.04
C ARG A 207 5.63 39.44 -38.79
N ALA A 208 6.44 40.48 -38.64
CA ALA A 208 6.45 41.63 -39.53
C ALA A 208 7.21 41.26 -40.82
N GLY A 209 6.67 41.62 -41.98
CA GLY A 209 7.33 41.45 -43.28
C GLY A 209 6.67 42.34 -44.33
N ARG A 210 7.34 43.45 -44.65
CA ARG A 210 7.15 44.26 -45.86
C ARG A 210 7.37 43.38 -47.11
N MET A 211 6.51 43.51 -48.11
CA MET A 211 6.77 44.13 -49.42
C MET A 211 5.45 44.66 -49.96
#